data_AF-A0A1C7NRI5-F1
#
_entry.id   AF-A0A1C7NRI5-F1
#
_cell.length_a   1.000
_cell.length_b   1.000
_cell.length_c   1.000
_cell.angle_alpha   90.00
_cell.angle_beta   90.00
_cell.angle_gamma   90.00
#
_symmetry.space_group_name_H-M   'P 1'
#
loop_
_entity.id
_entity.type
_entity.pdbx_description
1 polymer ?
#
loop_
_entity_poly.entity_id
_entity_poly.type
_entity_poly.pdbx_seq_one_letter_code
_entity_poly.pdbx_strand_id
1 'polypeptide(L)'
;MCLSRTAFRIVIATVIILGAILIYRSSTSENKYCNNSTECYNLLKEKAQLLKETTANSLAGFAQQEPSNEQKERQEKEQDKAYKAMLQTPEDKETDLKPEEEIKNKVKELEKEGRNKEGITSAVDDKKTRLEKEYQALTDTTLPRVKAAFVVLVRNRELYALRSSMRYLEDRFNHKYEYPWIFLNEEEFTDEFIEMTQSMTKAKVHYGLVPKEHWSYPDWIDQEHAKQCRQSMVDQNIIYGGSESYRHMCRYQSGFFMMHPLLDDLDYYWRVEPGVKFSCDIDYDPFRLMQERDLKYGFTIALREYKATIPTLWNATIDFAKKYPQYIYPRTRPDSLLNFISDDNGWSYNMCHFWSNFEIASLKYMRSEGYQAYFRHLDEAGGFFYERWGDAPVHSIAVAMMLKQSDVHWFYDIGYKHDNFEHCPTEEPWLVQSKCYCDPVTSFDSNAGSCTNLYLKTVNSTASNFIVTRQDKE
;
A
#
# COMPACT_ATOMS: atom_id res chain seq x y z
N MET A 1 21.02 51.96 -6.74
CA MET A 1 19.71 52.63 -6.65
C MET A 1 19.25 53.01 -8.05
N CYS A 2 18.27 52.29 -8.62
CA CYS A 2 17.21 52.79 -9.52
C CYS A 2 16.40 51.58 -10.01
N LEU A 3 15.71 50.90 -9.09
CA LEU A 3 14.52 50.14 -9.48
C LEU A 3 13.48 51.19 -9.87
N SER A 4 13.03 51.15 -11.13
CA SER A 4 12.06 52.12 -11.63
C SER A 4 10.81 52.09 -10.74
N ARG A 5 10.15 53.24 -10.56
CA ARG A 5 8.89 53.35 -9.82
C ARG A 5 7.84 52.33 -10.28
N THR A 6 7.96 51.83 -11.51
CA THR A 6 7.12 50.78 -12.10
C THR A 6 7.42 49.41 -11.48
N ALA A 7 8.68 49.03 -11.29
CA ALA A 7 9.05 47.75 -10.66
C ALA A 7 8.58 47.67 -9.19
N PHE A 8 8.68 48.78 -8.46
CA PHE A 8 8.18 48.86 -7.07
C PHE A 8 6.65 48.76 -7.01
N ARG A 9 5.94 49.39 -7.95
CA ARG A 9 4.48 49.29 -8.06
C ARG A 9 4.02 47.89 -8.46
N ILE A 10 4.77 47.20 -9.32
CA ILE A 10 4.49 45.81 -9.68
C ILE A 10 4.65 44.92 -8.46
N VAL A 11 5.77 45.01 -7.72
CA VAL A 11 5.98 44.21 -6.50
C VAL A 11 4.88 44.46 -5.46
N ILE A 12 4.48 45.72 -5.24
CA ILE A 12 3.37 46.04 -4.33
C ILE A 12 2.04 45.47 -4.85
N ALA A 13 1.74 45.59 -6.14
CA ALA A 13 0.53 45.03 -6.73
C ALA A 13 0.50 43.50 -6.62
N THR A 14 1.62 42.81 -6.85
CA THR A 14 1.71 41.35 -6.71
C THR A 14 1.53 40.91 -5.27
N VAL A 15 2.07 41.66 -4.29
CA VAL A 15 1.89 41.39 -2.86
C VAL A 15 0.43 41.62 -2.43
N ILE A 16 -0.24 42.66 -2.95
CA ILE A 16 -1.66 42.92 -2.67
C ILE A 16 -2.55 41.85 -3.28
N ILE A 17 -2.26 41.41 -4.52
CA ILE A 17 -3.03 40.37 -5.22
C ILE A 17 -2.84 39.02 -4.53
N LEU A 18 -1.61 38.66 -4.15
CA LEU A 18 -1.35 37.45 -3.36
C LEU A 18 -2.02 37.52 -1.98
N GLY A 19 -2.01 38.69 -1.33
CA GLY A 19 -2.75 38.93 -0.09
C GLY A 19 -4.26 38.73 -0.26
N ALA A 20 -4.84 39.26 -1.33
CA ALA A 20 -6.27 39.11 -1.64
C ALA A 20 -6.65 37.65 -1.97
N ILE A 21 -5.80 36.92 -2.70
CA ILE A 21 -6.01 35.49 -3.02
C ILE A 21 -5.92 34.63 -1.75
N LEU A 22 -5.00 34.94 -0.84
CA LEU A 22 -4.89 34.25 0.46
C LEU A 22 -6.09 34.54 1.37
N ILE A 23 -6.59 35.77 1.37
CA ILE A 23 -7.82 36.15 2.09
C ILE A 23 -9.04 35.44 1.49
N TYR A 24 -9.14 35.36 0.16
CA TYR A 24 -10.26 34.71 -0.53
C TYR A 24 -10.27 33.18 -0.35
N ARG A 25 -9.12 32.51 -0.42
CA ARG A 25 -9.02 31.06 -0.15
C ARG A 25 -9.20 30.68 1.33
N SER A 26 -9.08 31.64 2.25
CA SER A 26 -9.30 31.42 3.68
C SER A 26 -10.79 31.36 4.06
N SER A 27 -11.72 31.76 3.20
CA SER A 27 -13.15 31.83 3.55
C SER A 27 -13.90 30.50 3.46
N THR A 28 -13.23 29.39 3.15
CA THR A 28 -13.88 28.09 2.87
C THR A 28 -13.44 26.91 3.75
N SER A 29 -12.74 27.15 4.86
CA SER A 29 -12.58 26.12 5.91
C SER A 29 -12.36 26.76 7.27
N GLU A 30 -12.90 26.16 8.34
CA GLU A 30 -12.73 26.59 9.73
C GLU A 30 -11.26 26.90 10.06
N ASN A 31 -10.89 28.17 10.04
CA ASN A 31 -9.55 28.63 10.40
C ASN A 31 -9.67 29.87 11.29
N LYS A 32 -8.91 29.89 12.38
CA LYS A 32 -8.77 31.04 13.28
C LYS A 32 -8.28 32.26 12.48
N TYR A 33 -9.07 33.32 12.44
CA TYR A 33 -8.68 34.60 11.85
C TYR A 33 -7.79 35.39 12.84
N CYS A 34 -6.78 36.08 12.32
CA CYS A 34 -5.99 37.06 13.06
C CYS A 34 -6.63 38.45 12.90
N ASN A 35 -6.81 39.18 13.99
CA ASN A 35 -7.60 40.42 14.03
C ASN A 35 -6.76 41.70 13.85
N ASN A 36 -5.42 41.59 13.85
CA ASN A 36 -4.53 42.72 13.56
C ASN A 36 -3.19 42.25 12.94
N SER A 37 -2.43 43.21 12.41
CA SER A 37 -1.16 42.95 11.72
C SER A 37 -0.12 42.22 12.58
N THR A 38 -0.10 42.48 13.89
CA THR A 38 0.83 41.84 14.83
C THR A 38 0.43 40.38 15.06
N GLU A 39 -0.86 40.10 15.20
CA GLU A 39 -1.40 38.75 15.36
C GLU A 39 -1.18 37.91 14.09
N CYS A 40 -1.40 38.49 12.91
CA CYS A 40 -1.12 37.80 11.64
C CYS A 40 0.38 37.54 11.45
N TYR A 41 1.25 38.49 11.82
CA TYR A 41 2.70 38.29 11.77
C TYR A 41 3.15 37.16 12.71
N ASN A 42 2.61 37.11 13.93
CA ASN A 42 2.93 36.06 14.89
C ASN A 42 2.40 34.69 14.44
N LEU A 43 1.18 34.62 13.91
CA LEU A 43 0.60 33.39 13.36
C LEU A 43 1.42 32.86 12.16
N LEU A 44 1.86 33.75 11.27
CA LEU A 44 2.73 33.39 10.14
C LEU A 44 4.11 32.93 10.61
N LYS A 45 4.68 33.59 11.62
CA LYS A 45 5.96 33.22 12.23
C LYS A 45 5.88 31.86 12.92
N GLU A 46 4.81 31.59 13.65
CA GLU A 46 4.55 30.30 14.31
C GLU A 46 4.36 29.18 13.29
N LYS A 47 3.55 29.41 12.23
CA LYS A 47 3.41 28.46 11.12
C LYS A 47 4.74 28.21 10.39
N ALA A 48 5.55 29.25 10.16
CA ALA A 48 6.86 29.12 9.53
C ALA A 48 7.86 28.36 10.41
N GLN A 49 7.79 28.55 11.73
CA GLN A 49 8.63 27.83 12.69
C GLN A 49 8.22 26.37 12.81
N LEU A 50 6.92 26.08 12.88
CA LEU A 50 6.38 24.73 12.80
C LEU A 50 6.79 24.04 11.50
N LEU A 51 6.74 24.75 10.36
CA LEU A 51 7.18 24.22 9.06
C LEU A 51 8.68 23.91 9.08
N LYS A 52 9.50 24.78 9.68
CA LYS A 52 10.95 24.62 9.80
C LYS A 52 11.32 23.46 10.72
N GLU A 53 10.65 23.31 11.85
CA GLU A 53 10.82 22.18 12.77
C GLU A 53 10.32 20.87 12.15
N THR A 54 9.20 20.88 11.43
CA THR A 54 8.70 19.72 10.67
C THR A 54 9.68 19.32 9.57
N THR A 55 10.21 20.28 8.81
CA THR A 55 11.20 20.05 7.75
C THR A 55 12.53 19.56 8.33
N ALA A 56 12.97 20.12 9.46
CA ALA A 56 14.15 19.65 10.15
C ALA A 56 13.95 18.22 10.67
N ASN A 57 12.78 17.88 11.21
CA ASN A 57 12.50 16.55 11.74
C ASN A 57 12.24 15.50 10.65
N SER A 58 11.67 15.89 9.50
CA SER A 58 11.49 15.00 8.34
C SER A 58 12.82 14.70 7.65
N LEU A 59 13.78 15.64 7.68
CA LEU A 59 15.09 15.50 7.05
C LEU A 59 16.23 15.09 8.01
N ALA A 60 16.08 15.32 9.31
CA ALA A 60 17.10 15.00 10.31
C ALA A 60 17.31 13.50 10.30
N GLY A 61 18.41 13.06 9.68
CA GLY A 61 18.86 11.67 9.51
C GLY A 61 18.88 11.14 8.08
N PHE A 62 18.59 11.95 7.08
CA PHE A 62 19.20 11.79 5.75
C PHE A 62 20.61 12.42 5.68
N ALA A 63 21.09 12.98 6.81
CA ALA A 63 22.34 13.73 6.91
C ALA A 63 23.31 13.25 8.03
N GLN A 64 23.05 12.11 8.69
CA GLN A 64 24.05 11.42 9.54
C GLN A 64 25.01 10.57 8.66
N GLN A 65 26.01 9.91 9.25
CA GLN A 65 27.04 9.21 8.46
C GLN A 65 26.47 8.00 7.70
N GLU A 66 26.86 7.85 6.43
CA GLU A 66 26.56 6.66 5.63
C GLU A 66 26.94 5.37 6.38
N PRO A 67 26.19 4.26 6.20
CA PRO A 67 26.58 2.95 6.71
C PRO A 67 27.98 2.58 6.23
N SER A 68 28.77 1.91 7.08
CA SER A 68 30.09 1.42 6.66
C SER A 68 29.97 0.41 5.52
N ASN A 69 31.02 0.24 4.72
CA ASN A 69 31.02 -0.77 3.64
C ASN A 69 30.70 -2.18 4.17
N GLU A 70 31.16 -2.50 5.39
CA GLU A 70 30.87 -3.79 6.04
C GLU A 70 29.39 -3.95 6.44
N GLN A 71 28.69 -2.85 6.75
CA GLN A 71 27.25 -2.87 6.98
C GLN A 71 26.48 -3.04 5.67
N LYS A 72 26.88 -2.32 4.61
CA LYS A 72 26.29 -2.44 3.27
C LYS A 72 26.43 -3.87 2.71
N GLU A 73 27.61 -4.48 2.82
CA GLU A 73 27.85 -5.87 2.39
C GLU A 73 27.04 -6.90 3.19
N ARG A 74 26.87 -6.70 4.50
CA ARG A 74 26.04 -7.59 5.33
C ARG A 74 24.58 -7.54 4.91
N GLN A 75 24.05 -6.33 4.74
CA GLN A 75 22.67 -6.13 4.32
C GLN A 75 22.42 -6.75 2.94
N GLU A 76 23.36 -6.60 2.00
CA GLU A 76 23.27 -7.22 0.68
C GLU A 76 23.21 -8.75 0.75
N LYS A 77 24.04 -9.38 1.58
CA LYS A 77 24.01 -10.84 1.79
C LYS A 77 22.68 -11.30 2.42
N GLU A 78 22.13 -10.52 3.35
CA GLU A 78 20.83 -10.82 3.96
C GLU A 78 19.69 -10.71 2.95
N GLN A 79 19.70 -9.69 2.10
CA GLN A 79 18.73 -9.50 1.02
C GLN A 79 18.80 -10.63 -0.02
N ASP A 80 19.99 -11.02 -0.46
CA ASP A 80 20.18 -12.14 -1.39
C ASP A 80 19.72 -13.47 -0.77
N LYS A 81 20.00 -13.69 0.51
CA LYS A 81 19.55 -14.88 1.24
C LYS A 81 18.02 -14.93 1.31
N ALA A 82 17.39 -13.79 1.63
CA ALA A 82 15.94 -13.69 1.71
C ALA A 82 15.29 -13.91 0.33
N TYR A 83 15.84 -13.32 -0.73
CA TYR A 83 15.37 -13.54 -2.10
C TYR A 83 15.45 -15.01 -2.51
N LYS A 84 16.58 -15.68 -2.23
CA LYS A 84 16.74 -17.12 -2.49
C LYS A 84 15.73 -17.96 -1.70
N ALA A 85 15.41 -17.58 -0.46
CA ALA A 85 14.42 -18.28 0.36
C ALA A 85 12.98 -18.17 -0.17
N MET A 86 12.66 -17.13 -0.95
CA MET A 86 11.37 -16.99 -1.62
C MET A 86 11.22 -17.91 -2.84
N LEU A 87 12.34 -18.29 -3.46
CA LEU A 87 12.37 -19.13 -4.66
C LEU A 87 12.39 -20.64 -4.32
N GLN A 88 12.58 -20.99 -3.05
CA GLN A 88 12.53 -22.38 -2.59
C GLN A 88 11.08 -22.86 -2.47
N THR A 89 10.77 -24.01 -3.06
CA THR A 89 9.44 -24.62 -2.90
C THR A 89 9.33 -25.28 -1.52
N PRO A 90 8.11 -25.46 -0.98
CA PRO A 90 7.92 -26.13 0.32
C PRO A 90 8.52 -27.54 0.40
N GLU A 91 8.72 -28.22 -0.75
CA GLU A 91 9.30 -29.56 -0.84
C GLU A 91 10.81 -29.62 -0.50
N ASP A 92 11.52 -28.49 -0.52
CA ASP A 92 12.97 -28.43 -0.24
C ASP A 92 13.30 -28.25 1.26
N LYS A 93 12.29 -28.17 2.14
CA LYS A 93 12.52 -28.06 3.58
C LYS A 93 12.61 -29.43 4.23
N GLU A 94 13.83 -29.96 4.31
CA GLU A 94 14.16 -31.04 5.23
C GLU A 94 13.75 -30.60 6.66
N THR A 95 12.79 -31.32 7.22
CA THR A 95 12.09 -31.01 8.47
C THR A 95 13.03 -31.08 9.66
N ASP A 96 13.22 -29.96 10.35
CA ASP A 96 13.72 -29.94 11.72
C ASP A 96 12.77 -29.10 12.59
N LEU A 97 11.51 -29.54 12.63
CA LEU A 97 10.51 -29.04 13.57
C LEU A 97 10.65 -29.83 14.87
N LYS A 98 11.15 -29.18 15.93
CA LYS A 98 11.11 -29.73 17.28
C LYS A 98 9.67 -29.65 17.83
N PRO A 99 9.18 -30.68 18.55
CA PRO A 99 7.76 -30.91 18.72
C PRO A 99 7.15 -30.10 19.87
N GLU A 100 5.89 -29.69 19.69
CA GLU A 100 4.76 -29.36 20.60
C GLU A 100 4.94 -29.12 22.13
N GLU A 101 6.00 -29.59 22.79
CA GLU A 101 6.21 -29.44 24.24
C GLU A 101 6.63 -28.01 24.65
N GLU A 102 7.35 -27.28 23.78
CA GLU A 102 7.84 -25.94 24.11
C GLU A 102 6.71 -24.89 24.13
N ILE A 103 5.67 -25.08 23.30
CA ILE A 103 4.47 -24.24 23.25
C ILE A 103 3.57 -24.50 24.46
N LYS A 104 3.38 -25.78 24.83
CA LYS A 104 2.56 -26.16 26.01
C LYS A 104 3.12 -25.62 27.33
N ASN A 105 4.45 -25.48 27.44
CA ASN A 105 5.07 -24.94 28.65
C ASN A 105 4.95 -23.41 28.75
N LYS A 106 4.98 -22.69 27.62
CA LYS A 106 4.77 -21.23 27.57
C LYS A 106 3.34 -20.80 27.89
N VAL A 107 2.35 -21.58 27.46
CA VAL A 107 0.93 -21.33 27.81
C VAL A 107 0.69 -21.48 29.31
N LYS A 108 1.32 -22.48 29.96
CA LYS A 108 1.21 -22.69 31.41
C LYS A 108 1.90 -21.62 32.27
N GLU A 109 2.91 -20.93 31.74
CA GLU A 109 3.54 -19.79 32.43
C GLU A 109 2.68 -18.53 32.36
N LEU A 110 2.01 -18.27 31.23
CA LEU A 110 1.14 -17.11 31.05
C LEU A 110 -0.16 -17.18 31.85
N GLU A 111 -0.64 -18.39 32.18
CA GLU A 111 -1.82 -18.59 33.03
C GLU A 111 -1.56 -18.32 34.51
N LYS A 112 -0.29 -18.21 34.95
CA LYS A 112 0.08 -18.02 36.37
C LYS A 112 0.17 -16.56 36.82
N GLU A 113 0.18 -15.58 35.91
CA GLU A 113 0.36 -14.16 36.28
C GLU A 113 -0.92 -13.30 36.24
N GLY A 114 -2.10 -13.92 36.19
CA GLY A 114 -3.38 -13.22 36.14
C GLY A 114 -4.12 -13.08 37.47
N ARG A 115 -3.58 -12.40 38.48
CA ARG A 115 -4.38 -11.96 39.65
C ARG A 115 -4.03 -10.53 40.08
N ASN A 116 -4.85 -9.59 39.63
CA ASN A 116 -5.44 -8.49 40.41
C ASN A 116 -6.36 -7.68 39.47
N LYS A 117 -7.68 -7.83 39.64
CA LYS A 117 -8.71 -7.13 38.85
C LYS A 117 -9.73 -6.51 39.78
N GLU A 118 -9.58 -5.23 40.10
CA GLU A 118 -10.70 -4.33 40.38
C GLU A 118 -10.31 -2.94 39.84
N GLY A 119 -10.93 -2.54 38.71
CA GLY A 119 -10.65 -1.29 37.98
C GLY A 119 -10.66 -1.39 36.44
N ILE A 120 -10.64 -2.60 35.87
CA ILE A 120 -10.48 -2.87 34.42
C ILE A 120 -11.82 -3.15 33.69
N THR A 121 -12.92 -3.34 34.41
CA THR A 121 -14.18 -3.87 33.84
C THR A 121 -14.88 -2.91 32.88
N SER A 122 -14.97 -1.62 33.19
CA SER A 122 -15.70 -0.66 32.35
C SER A 122 -15.04 -0.41 30.99
N ALA A 123 -13.71 -0.24 30.94
CA ALA A 123 -12.98 -0.01 29.69
C ALA A 123 -12.96 -1.23 28.76
N VAL A 124 -12.98 -2.43 29.33
CA VAL A 124 -13.08 -3.69 28.56
C VAL A 124 -14.48 -3.86 27.98
N ASP A 125 -15.51 -3.55 28.75
CA ASP A 125 -16.91 -3.61 28.29
C ASP A 125 -17.15 -2.59 27.17
N ASP A 126 -16.67 -1.35 27.32
CA ASP A 126 -16.77 -0.31 26.28
C ASP A 126 -16.09 -0.71 24.96
N LYS A 127 -14.89 -1.29 25.03
CA LYS A 127 -14.16 -1.78 23.84
C LYS A 127 -14.91 -2.92 23.17
N LYS A 128 -15.44 -3.87 23.94
CA LYS A 128 -16.21 -5.02 23.43
C LYS A 128 -17.48 -4.55 22.73
N THR A 129 -18.19 -3.58 23.31
CA THR A 129 -19.39 -2.97 22.74
C THR A 129 -19.08 -2.20 21.46
N ARG A 130 -17.97 -1.46 21.40
CA ARG A 130 -17.55 -0.75 20.19
C ARG A 130 -17.27 -1.72 19.03
N LEU A 131 -16.50 -2.77 19.28
CA LEU A 131 -16.18 -3.78 18.26
C LEU A 131 -17.41 -4.57 17.80
N GLU A 132 -18.39 -4.80 18.69
CA GLU A 132 -19.66 -5.42 18.30
C GLU A 132 -20.46 -4.53 17.35
N LYS A 133 -20.58 -3.24 17.67
CA LYS A 133 -21.28 -2.27 16.82
C LYS A 133 -20.59 -2.13 15.46
N GLU A 134 -19.26 -2.10 15.44
CA GLU A 134 -18.50 -2.09 14.20
C GLU A 134 -18.80 -3.35 13.39
N TYR A 135 -18.65 -4.54 13.95
CA TYR A 135 -18.92 -5.79 13.23
C TYR A 135 -20.35 -5.88 12.69
N GLN A 136 -21.34 -5.41 13.45
CA GLN A 136 -22.72 -5.28 12.98
C GLN A 136 -22.83 -4.37 11.75
N ALA A 137 -22.16 -3.21 11.76
CA ALA A 137 -22.15 -2.32 10.60
C ALA A 137 -21.40 -2.93 9.38
N LEU A 138 -20.34 -3.71 9.61
CA LEU A 138 -19.60 -4.37 8.54
C LEU A 138 -20.36 -5.52 7.88
N THR A 139 -21.29 -6.15 8.61
CA THR A 139 -22.06 -7.32 8.15
C THR A 139 -23.48 -6.98 7.72
N ASP A 140 -23.94 -5.74 7.96
CA ASP A 140 -25.26 -5.27 7.58
C ASP A 140 -25.34 -4.99 6.07
N THR A 141 -25.85 -5.97 5.34
CA THR A 141 -26.08 -5.89 3.90
C THR A 141 -27.20 -4.91 3.51
N THR A 142 -27.96 -4.34 4.46
CA THR A 142 -28.99 -3.34 4.15
C THR A 142 -28.44 -1.91 4.03
N LEU A 143 -27.22 -1.66 4.52
CA LEU A 143 -26.59 -0.34 4.45
C LEU A 143 -26.23 0.04 3.00
N PRO A 144 -26.28 1.32 2.62
CA PRO A 144 -25.84 1.79 1.30
C PRO A 144 -24.37 1.44 1.06
N ARG A 145 -24.03 0.80 -0.06
CA ARG A 145 -22.65 0.38 -0.36
C ARG A 145 -21.68 1.56 -0.36
N VAL A 146 -20.45 1.29 0.09
CA VAL A 146 -19.34 2.24 -0.09
C VAL A 146 -19.14 2.47 -1.58
N LYS A 147 -18.69 3.64 -1.98
CA LYS A 147 -18.34 3.88 -3.39
C LYS A 147 -17.03 3.16 -3.70
N ALA A 148 -17.11 1.91 -4.12
CA ALA A 148 -15.94 1.08 -4.38
C ALA A 148 -16.18 0.10 -5.52
N ALA A 149 -15.09 -0.45 -6.05
CA ALA A 149 -15.12 -1.46 -7.11
C ALA A 149 -13.89 -2.38 -7.02
N PHE A 150 -14.00 -3.58 -7.59
CA PHE A 150 -12.82 -4.34 -7.97
C PHE A 150 -12.24 -3.74 -9.23
N VAL A 151 -10.92 -3.56 -9.27
CA VAL A 151 -10.22 -3.00 -10.43
C VAL A 151 -9.18 -4.01 -10.88
N VAL A 152 -9.22 -4.34 -12.17
CA VAL A 152 -8.41 -5.40 -12.77
C VAL A 152 -7.82 -4.89 -14.08
N LEU A 153 -6.49 -4.85 -14.17
CA LEU A 153 -5.81 -4.65 -15.44
C LEU A 153 -5.52 -6.03 -16.05
N VAL A 154 -6.07 -6.33 -17.22
CA VAL A 154 -6.08 -7.68 -17.75
C VAL A 154 -6.17 -7.70 -19.26
N ARG A 155 -5.47 -8.63 -19.91
CA ARG A 155 -5.55 -8.83 -21.35
C ARG A 155 -6.62 -9.84 -21.73
N ASN A 156 -7.13 -9.73 -22.95
CA ASN A 156 -8.07 -10.69 -23.52
C ASN A 156 -7.61 -12.15 -23.37
N ARG A 157 -6.31 -12.43 -23.54
CA ARG A 157 -5.74 -13.79 -23.43
C ARG A 157 -5.72 -14.39 -22.03
N GLU A 158 -5.95 -13.58 -20.99
CA GLU A 158 -5.94 -14.00 -19.58
C GLU A 158 -7.36 -14.32 -19.06
N LEU A 159 -8.36 -14.30 -19.95
CA LEU A 159 -9.78 -14.51 -19.65
C LEU A 159 -10.05 -15.68 -18.69
N TYR A 160 -9.49 -16.86 -18.97
CA TYR A 160 -9.76 -18.04 -18.14
C TYR A 160 -9.15 -17.95 -16.75
N ALA A 161 -7.95 -17.38 -16.64
CA ALA A 161 -7.31 -17.13 -15.33
C ALA A 161 -8.11 -16.10 -14.53
N LEU A 162 -8.59 -15.04 -15.19
CA LEU A 162 -9.44 -14.04 -14.55
C LEU A 162 -10.78 -14.63 -14.09
N ARG A 163 -11.45 -15.43 -14.92
CA ARG A 163 -12.71 -16.08 -14.53
C ARG A 163 -12.52 -16.97 -13.31
N SER A 164 -11.36 -17.62 -13.17
CA SER A 164 -11.02 -18.34 -11.93
C SER A 164 -10.95 -17.39 -10.74
N SER A 165 -10.25 -16.25 -10.86
CA SER A 165 -10.18 -15.24 -9.80
C SER A 165 -11.58 -14.72 -9.42
N MET A 166 -12.41 -14.40 -10.41
CA MET A 166 -13.79 -13.96 -10.21
C MET A 166 -14.59 -15.02 -9.47
N ARG A 167 -14.49 -16.30 -9.86
CA ARG A 167 -15.19 -17.40 -9.18
C ARG A 167 -14.82 -17.45 -7.70
N TYR A 168 -13.54 -17.42 -7.37
CA TYR A 168 -13.10 -17.41 -5.97
C TYR A 168 -13.65 -16.22 -5.20
N LEU A 169 -13.54 -15.00 -5.75
CA LEU A 169 -13.96 -13.81 -5.02
C LEU A 169 -15.49 -13.69 -4.90
N GLU A 170 -16.22 -14.08 -5.95
CA GLU A 170 -17.68 -14.15 -5.93
C GLU A 170 -18.16 -15.18 -4.89
N ASP A 171 -17.58 -16.39 -4.89
CA ASP A 171 -17.98 -17.45 -3.96
C ASP A 171 -17.66 -17.09 -2.50
N ARG A 172 -16.51 -16.46 -2.23
CA ARG A 172 -16.08 -16.11 -0.86
C ARG A 172 -16.66 -14.82 -0.31
N PHE A 173 -16.98 -13.86 -1.18
CA PHE A 173 -17.33 -12.50 -0.76
C PHE A 173 -18.47 -11.88 -1.58
N ASN A 174 -18.23 -11.67 -2.88
CA ASN A 174 -18.96 -10.61 -3.60
C ASN A 174 -20.43 -10.95 -3.89
N HIS A 175 -20.81 -12.23 -3.88
CA HIS A 175 -22.22 -12.61 -4.00
C HIS A 175 -23.11 -12.03 -2.88
N LYS A 176 -22.53 -11.60 -1.75
CA LYS A 176 -23.23 -11.02 -0.60
C LYS A 176 -23.41 -9.50 -0.74
N TYR A 177 -22.47 -8.82 -1.40
CA TYR A 177 -22.36 -7.35 -1.39
C TYR A 177 -22.53 -6.69 -2.75
N GLU A 178 -22.31 -7.42 -3.84
CA GLU A 178 -22.50 -7.04 -5.25
C GLU A 178 -21.74 -5.75 -5.65
N TYR A 179 -20.49 -5.61 -5.19
CA TYR A 179 -19.60 -4.53 -5.63
C TYR A 179 -19.24 -4.70 -7.12
N PRO A 180 -19.18 -3.59 -7.90
CA PRO A 180 -18.91 -3.64 -9.33
C PRO A 180 -17.49 -4.09 -9.66
N TRP A 181 -17.33 -4.68 -10.84
CA TRP A 181 -16.04 -5.00 -11.46
C TRP A 181 -15.69 -3.98 -12.53
N ILE A 182 -14.45 -3.51 -12.55
CA ILE A 182 -13.90 -2.63 -13.58
C ILE A 182 -12.69 -3.33 -14.20
N PHE A 183 -12.82 -3.71 -15.46
CA PHE A 183 -11.75 -4.29 -16.27
C PHE A 183 -11.11 -3.21 -17.14
N LEU A 184 -9.78 -3.11 -17.07
CA LEU A 184 -8.96 -2.19 -17.85
C LEU A 184 -7.99 -2.99 -18.72
N ASN A 185 -7.72 -2.54 -19.94
CA ASN A 185 -6.81 -3.20 -20.88
C ASN A 185 -6.15 -2.18 -21.81
N GLU A 186 -4.92 -2.41 -22.26
CA GLU A 186 -4.26 -1.59 -23.28
C GLU A 186 -4.82 -1.80 -24.69
N GLU A 187 -5.65 -2.83 -24.88
CA GLU A 187 -6.40 -3.15 -26.09
C GLU A 187 -7.91 -3.18 -25.81
N GLU A 188 -8.73 -3.04 -26.86
CA GLU A 188 -10.18 -3.24 -26.75
C GLU A 188 -10.50 -4.66 -26.28
N PHE A 189 -11.48 -4.79 -25.39
CA PHE A 189 -11.96 -6.11 -24.96
C PHE A 189 -12.76 -6.79 -26.07
N THR A 190 -12.56 -8.10 -26.24
CA THR A 190 -13.35 -8.88 -27.21
C THR A 190 -14.75 -9.16 -26.69
N ASP A 191 -15.70 -9.40 -27.61
CA ASP A 191 -17.06 -9.81 -27.25
C ASP A 191 -17.07 -11.07 -26.38
N GLU A 192 -16.19 -12.04 -26.67
CA GLU A 192 -16.01 -13.25 -25.87
C GLU A 192 -15.62 -12.91 -24.43
N PHE A 193 -14.67 -11.99 -24.25
CA PHE A 193 -14.22 -11.57 -22.93
C PHE A 193 -15.40 -10.98 -22.15
N ILE A 194 -16.10 -10.02 -22.76
CA ILE A 194 -17.23 -9.30 -22.16
C ILE A 194 -18.35 -10.26 -21.75
N GLU A 195 -18.77 -11.15 -22.65
CA GLU A 195 -19.85 -12.11 -22.41
C GLU A 195 -19.46 -13.08 -21.27
N MET A 196 -18.24 -13.62 -21.33
CA MET A 196 -17.81 -14.61 -20.35
C MET A 196 -17.58 -14.01 -18.96
N THR A 197 -17.06 -12.78 -18.83
CA THR A 197 -16.91 -12.12 -17.51
C THR A 197 -18.24 -11.64 -16.96
N GLN A 198 -19.17 -11.14 -17.78
CA GLN A 198 -20.53 -10.80 -17.33
C GLN A 198 -21.27 -12.02 -16.76
N SER A 199 -21.07 -13.21 -17.33
CA SER A 199 -21.72 -14.43 -16.83
C SER A 199 -21.27 -14.87 -15.42
N MET A 200 -20.18 -14.30 -14.89
CA MET A 200 -19.58 -14.73 -13.62
C MET A 200 -20.20 -14.05 -12.39
N THR A 201 -20.91 -12.94 -12.54
CA THR A 201 -21.37 -12.11 -11.43
C THR A 201 -22.75 -11.51 -11.69
N LYS A 202 -23.47 -11.15 -10.62
CA LYS A 202 -24.69 -10.32 -10.70
C LYS A 202 -24.39 -8.82 -10.59
N ALA A 203 -23.18 -8.46 -10.13
CA ALA A 203 -22.76 -7.09 -9.99
C ALA A 203 -22.59 -6.42 -11.35
N LYS A 204 -22.56 -5.08 -11.36
CA LYS A 204 -22.25 -4.32 -12.57
C LYS A 204 -20.81 -4.59 -13.00
N VAL A 205 -20.62 -4.66 -14.32
CA VAL A 205 -19.29 -4.84 -14.92
C VAL A 205 -19.04 -3.70 -15.91
N HIS A 206 -17.87 -3.07 -15.80
CA HIS A 206 -17.42 -2.00 -16.66
C HIS A 206 -16.12 -2.41 -17.37
N TYR A 207 -15.97 -1.96 -18.62
CA TYR A 207 -14.81 -2.23 -19.46
C TYR A 207 -14.23 -0.89 -19.92
N GLY A 208 -12.93 -0.68 -19.71
CA GLY A 208 -12.24 0.56 -20.05
C GLY A 208 -10.97 0.29 -20.85
N LEU A 209 -10.76 1.09 -21.90
CA LEU A 209 -9.49 1.12 -22.63
C LEU A 209 -8.52 2.05 -21.90
N VAL A 210 -7.30 1.57 -21.66
CA VAL A 210 -6.22 2.38 -21.10
C VAL A 210 -5.83 3.46 -22.11
N PRO A 211 -5.83 4.76 -21.73
CA PRO A 211 -5.37 5.83 -22.61
C PRO A 211 -3.93 5.59 -23.08
N LYS A 212 -3.67 5.82 -24.37
CA LYS A 212 -2.38 5.51 -24.99
C LYS A 212 -1.22 6.25 -24.31
N GLU A 213 -1.44 7.47 -23.88
CA GLU A 213 -0.50 8.31 -23.14
C GLU A 213 -0.09 7.73 -21.77
N HIS A 214 -0.94 6.90 -21.17
CA HIS A 214 -0.65 6.20 -19.92
C HIS A 214 0.07 4.87 -20.17
N TRP A 215 0.07 4.37 -21.41
CA TRP A 215 0.71 3.13 -21.86
C TRP A 215 1.71 3.35 -22.99
N SER A 216 2.51 4.42 -22.90
CA SER A 216 3.56 4.75 -23.86
C SER A 216 4.84 5.19 -23.15
N TYR A 217 5.94 5.29 -23.90
CA TYR A 217 7.12 6.00 -23.43
C TYR A 217 6.82 7.50 -23.33
N PRO A 218 7.16 8.17 -22.22
CA PRO A 218 7.16 9.62 -22.16
C PRO A 218 8.37 10.20 -22.90
N ASP A 219 8.28 11.48 -23.30
CA ASP A 219 9.26 12.13 -24.20
C ASP A 219 10.69 12.21 -23.64
N TRP A 220 10.86 12.13 -22.32
CA TRP A 220 12.17 12.18 -21.67
C TRP A 220 12.86 10.81 -21.58
N ILE A 221 12.24 9.74 -22.11
CA ILE A 221 12.83 8.39 -22.12
C ILE A 221 13.53 8.12 -23.44
N ASP A 222 14.84 7.89 -23.37
CA ASP A 222 15.63 7.35 -24.47
C ASP A 222 15.28 5.88 -24.66
N GLN A 223 14.50 5.60 -25.71
CA GLN A 223 13.99 4.26 -25.99
C GLN A 223 15.10 3.27 -26.41
N GLU A 224 16.19 3.75 -27.03
CA GLU A 224 17.30 2.89 -27.41
C GLU A 224 18.12 2.53 -26.17
N HIS A 225 18.34 3.48 -25.26
CA HIS A 225 18.93 3.17 -23.96
C HIS A 225 18.06 2.20 -23.15
N ALA A 226 16.74 2.45 -23.06
CA ALA A 226 15.81 1.54 -22.38
C ALA A 226 15.84 0.12 -22.98
N LYS A 227 16.00 -0.01 -24.29
CA LYS A 227 16.16 -1.31 -24.97
C LYS A 227 17.47 -2.00 -24.57
N GLN A 228 18.57 -1.27 -24.48
CA GLN A 228 19.85 -1.80 -24.00
C GLN A 228 19.77 -2.27 -22.54
N CYS A 229 19.11 -1.50 -21.67
CA CYS A 229 18.87 -1.91 -20.29
C CYS A 229 18.05 -3.20 -20.21
N ARG A 230 16.99 -3.33 -21.03
CA ARG A 230 16.23 -4.59 -21.13
C ARG A 230 17.12 -5.76 -21.51
N GLN A 231 17.97 -5.60 -22.52
CA GLN A 231 18.89 -6.65 -22.93
C GLN A 231 19.87 -7.03 -21.81
N SER A 232 20.44 -6.05 -21.11
CA SER A 232 21.33 -6.31 -19.97
C SER A 232 20.65 -7.11 -18.85
N MET A 233 19.36 -6.84 -18.58
CA MET A 233 18.59 -7.61 -17.60
C MET A 233 18.24 -9.03 -18.07
N VAL A 234 18.09 -9.25 -19.39
CA VAL A 234 17.97 -10.60 -19.97
C VAL A 234 19.26 -11.38 -19.74
N ASP A 235 20.41 -10.78 -20.01
CA ASP A 235 21.72 -11.42 -19.85
C ASP A 235 22.00 -11.80 -18.38
N GLN A 236 21.37 -11.09 -17.44
CA GLN A 236 21.42 -11.35 -15.99
C GLN A 236 20.34 -12.34 -15.50
N ASN A 237 19.50 -12.88 -16.39
CA ASN A 237 18.38 -13.78 -16.05
C ASN A 237 17.37 -13.17 -15.05
N ILE A 238 17.15 -11.86 -15.12
CA ILE A 238 16.17 -11.18 -14.27
C ILE A 238 14.77 -11.48 -14.81
N ILE A 239 13.86 -11.95 -13.94
CA ILE A 239 12.47 -12.22 -14.31
C ILE A 239 11.83 -10.97 -14.95
N TYR A 240 11.12 -11.13 -16.07
CA TYR A 240 10.61 -10.00 -16.88
C TYR A 240 11.66 -8.97 -17.33
N GLY A 241 12.96 -9.25 -17.21
CA GLY A 241 14.06 -8.32 -17.51
C GLY A 241 13.97 -7.75 -18.93
N GLY A 242 13.64 -8.60 -19.91
CA GLY A 242 13.42 -8.21 -21.30
C GLY A 242 12.03 -7.69 -21.65
N SER A 243 11.07 -7.70 -20.72
CA SER A 243 9.67 -7.37 -21.02
C SER A 243 9.44 -5.86 -21.00
N GLU A 244 9.10 -5.32 -22.17
CA GLU A 244 8.71 -3.92 -22.34
C GLU A 244 7.31 -3.65 -21.80
N SER A 245 6.35 -4.49 -22.18
CA SER A 245 4.96 -4.34 -21.72
C SER A 245 4.81 -4.46 -20.20
N TYR A 246 5.67 -5.24 -19.53
CA TYR A 246 5.68 -5.32 -18.07
C TYR A 246 6.09 -4.00 -17.41
N ARG A 247 6.99 -3.23 -18.02
CA ARG A 247 7.39 -1.91 -17.52
C ARG A 247 6.28 -0.88 -17.68
N HIS A 248 5.57 -0.92 -18.82
CA HIS A 248 4.36 -0.11 -18.99
C HIS A 248 3.29 -0.48 -17.95
N MET A 249 3.10 -1.77 -17.67
CA MET A 249 2.20 -2.23 -16.61
C MET A 249 2.60 -1.66 -15.24
N CYS A 250 3.87 -1.81 -14.83
CA CYS A 250 4.33 -1.28 -13.54
C CYS A 250 4.18 0.24 -13.46
N ARG A 251 4.49 0.98 -14.52
CA ARG A 251 4.26 2.43 -14.58
C ARG A 251 2.77 2.78 -14.50
N TYR A 252 1.92 2.04 -15.21
CA TYR A 252 0.46 2.24 -15.22
C TYR A 252 -0.16 2.02 -13.84
N GLN A 253 0.22 0.91 -13.19
CA GLN A 253 -0.20 0.60 -11.83
C GLN A 253 0.34 1.64 -10.84
N SER A 254 1.55 2.18 -11.06
CA SER A 254 2.17 3.17 -10.16
C SER A 254 1.58 4.57 -10.21
N GLY A 255 0.87 4.95 -11.27
CA GLY A 255 0.52 6.38 -11.45
C GLY A 255 -0.74 6.70 -12.23
N PHE A 256 -1.29 5.76 -13.01
CA PHE A 256 -2.34 6.09 -13.97
C PHE A 256 -3.69 5.40 -13.74
N PHE A 257 -3.74 4.14 -13.31
CA PHE A 257 -5.04 3.44 -13.18
C PHE A 257 -6.03 4.18 -12.26
N MET A 258 -5.54 4.77 -11.16
CA MET A 258 -6.31 5.56 -10.21
C MET A 258 -6.91 6.84 -10.84
N MET A 259 -6.42 7.27 -12.01
CA MET A 259 -6.91 8.43 -12.76
C MET A 259 -7.85 8.04 -13.90
N HIS A 260 -8.13 6.74 -14.09
CA HIS A 260 -8.99 6.30 -15.16
C HIS A 260 -10.45 6.74 -14.90
N PRO A 261 -11.19 7.28 -15.89
CA PRO A 261 -12.52 7.87 -15.67
C PRO A 261 -13.56 6.96 -15.01
N LEU A 262 -13.46 5.64 -15.24
CA LEU A 262 -14.34 4.65 -14.58
C LEU A 262 -14.20 4.62 -13.04
N LEU A 263 -13.14 5.21 -12.49
CA LEU A 263 -12.90 5.28 -11.05
C LEU A 263 -13.25 6.67 -10.47
N ASP A 264 -13.71 7.64 -11.26
CA ASP A 264 -13.90 9.04 -10.81
C ASP A 264 -14.87 9.15 -9.63
N ASP A 265 -15.95 8.36 -9.66
CA ASP A 265 -17.01 8.36 -8.65
C ASP A 265 -16.76 7.36 -7.49
N LEU A 266 -15.54 6.83 -7.36
CA LEU A 266 -15.18 5.86 -6.32
C LEU A 266 -14.30 6.46 -5.22
N ASP A 267 -14.50 6.00 -3.99
CA ASP A 267 -13.69 6.34 -2.81
C ASP A 267 -12.57 5.30 -2.59
N TYR A 268 -12.83 4.03 -2.89
CA TYR A 268 -11.92 2.91 -2.70
C TYR A 268 -11.88 1.99 -3.93
N TYR A 269 -10.78 1.26 -4.07
CA TYR A 269 -10.67 0.15 -5.02
C TYR A 269 -10.10 -1.09 -4.32
N TRP A 270 -10.41 -2.26 -4.86
CA TRP A 270 -9.72 -3.51 -4.55
C TRP A 270 -9.09 -4.04 -5.82
N ARG A 271 -7.76 -4.05 -5.89
CA ARG A 271 -7.04 -4.66 -7.00
C ARG A 271 -7.15 -6.18 -6.96
N VAL A 272 -7.54 -6.76 -8.08
CA VAL A 272 -7.59 -8.22 -8.28
C VAL A 272 -6.83 -8.54 -9.57
N GLU A 273 -6.01 -9.59 -9.55
CA GLU A 273 -5.26 -10.07 -10.71
C GLU A 273 -5.85 -11.39 -11.26
N PRO A 274 -5.59 -11.74 -12.53
CA PRO A 274 -5.89 -13.08 -13.05
C PRO A 274 -5.11 -14.18 -12.32
N GLY A 275 -5.74 -15.33 -12.08
CA GLY A 275 -5.09 -16.51 -11.49
C GLY A 275 -4.95 -16.50 -9.97
N VAL A 276 -5.59 -15.57 -9.27
CA VAL A 276 -5.57 -15.52 -7.80
C VAL A 276 -6.59 -16.47 -7.18
N LYS A 277 -6.40 -16.80 -5.91
CA LYS A 277 -7.34 -17.59 -5.12
C LYS A 277 -7.66 -16.91 -3.80
N PHE A 278 -8.91 -17.05 -3.38
CA PHE A 278 -9.40 -16.65 -2.06
C PHE A 278 -9.73 -17.91 -1.26
N SER A 279 -8.97 -18.12 -0.19
CA SER A 279 -8.93 -19.39 0.52
C SER A 279 -9.94 -19.50 1.65
N CYS A 280 -10.50 -18.38 2.11
CA CYS A 280 -11.45 -18.27 3.21
C CYS A 280 -12.70 -17.47 2.79
N ASP A 281 -13.84 -17.74 3.40
CA ASP A 281 -15.04 -16.91 3.33
C ASP A 281 -14.78 -15.56 3.98
N ILE A 282 -15.28 -14.50 3.34
CA ILE A 282 -15.19 -13.12 3.82
C ILE A 282 -16.62 -12.69 4.14
N ASP A 283 -16.97 -12.72 5.43
CA ASP A 283 -18.35 -12.52 5.91
C ASP A 283 -18.68 -11.07 6.27
N TYR A 284 -17.72 -10.17 6.21
CA TYR A 284 -17.88 -8.74 6.42
C TYR A 284 -17.53 -7.95 5.15
N ASP A 285 -17.92 -6.67 5.07
CA ASP A 285 -17.59 -5.76 3.97
C ASP A 285 -16.21 -5.09 4.19
N PRO A 286 -15.15 -5.46 3.45
CA PRO A 286 -13.83 -4.85 3.60
C PRO A 286 -13.81 -3.38 3.18
N PHE A 287 -14.64 -2.95 2.22
CA PHE A 287 -14.72 -1.54 1.86
C PHE A 287 -15.38 -0.71 2.96
N ARG A 288 -16.40 -1.25 3.63
CA ARG A 288 -16.95 -0.61 4.83
C ARG A 288 -15.90 -0.52 5.94
N LEU A 289 -15.12 -1.57 6.17
CA LEU A 289 -14.03 -1.54 7.14
C LEU A 289 -13.06 -0.39 6.84
N MET A 290 -12.67 -0.25 5.57
CA MET A 290 -11.80 0.84 5.13
C MET A 290 -12.41 2.21 5.42
N GLN A 291 -13.72 2.39 5.21
CA GLN A 291 -14.43 3.63 5.49
C GLN A 291 -14.57 3.92 7.00
N GLU A 292 -15.04 2.96 7.79
CA GLU A 292 -15.32 3.11 9.23
C GLU A 292 -14.04 3.40 10.04
N ARG A 293 -12.91 2.83 9.62
CA ARG A 293 -11.60 3.03 10.25
C ARG A 293 -10.78 4.14 9.58
N ASP A 294 -11.32 4.83 8.58
CA ASP A 294 -10.64 5.83 7.76
C ASP A 294 -9.29 5.34 7.18
N LEU A 295 -9.20 4.04 6.85
CA LEU A 295 -8.00 3.40 6.33
C LEU A 295 -7.69 3.90 4.92
N LYS A 296 -6.39 3.89 4.56
CA LYS A 296 -5.89 4.35 3.27
C LYS A 296 -5.34 3.22 2.43
N TYR A 297 -4.77 2.20 3.06
CA TYR A 297 -4.14 1.07 2.37
C TYR A 297 -4.35 -0.22 3.15
N GLY A 298 -4.61 -1.31 2.46
CA GLY A 298 -4.60 -2.64 3.08
C GLY A 298 -4.12 -3.72 2.13
N PHE A 299 -3.49 -4.73 2.72
CA PHE A 299 -2.72 -5.76 2.03
C PHE A 299 -2.91 -7.13 2.70
N THR A 300 -2.51 -8.21 2.02
CA THR A 300 -2.45 -9.57 2.59
C THR A 300 -1.01 -10.08 2.72
N ILE A 301 -0.17 -9.89 1.70
CA ILE A 301 1.21 -10.37 1.66
C ILE A 301 2.19 -9.19 1.64
N ALA A 302 3.28 -9.30 2.40
CA ALA A 302 4.43 -8.41 2.31
C ALA A 302 5.72 -9.22 2.11
N LEU A 303 6.59 -8.81 1.18
CA LEU A 303 7.81 -9.53 0.84
C LEU A 303 8.96 -8.59 0.47
N ARG A 304 10.16 -9.14 0.28
CA ARG A 304 11.34 -8.39 -0.15
C ARG A 304 11.46 -8.36 -1.67
N GLU A 305 11.68 -7.18 -2.23
CA GLU A 305 11.97 -7.00 -3.66
C GLU A 305 13.37 -7.52 -4.01
N TYR A 306 13.55 -7.89 -5.28
CA TYR A 306 14.85 -8.17 -5.84
C TYR A 306 15.60 -6.88 -6.17
N LYS A 307 16.64 -6.58 -5.38
CA LYS A 307 17.45 -5.35 -5.46
C LYS A 307 17.90 -4.98 -6.88
N ALA A 308 18.25 -5.96 -7.72
CA ALA A 308 18.71 -5.73 -9.09
C ALA A 308 17.66 -5.05 -10.00
N THR A 309 16.41 -5.02 -9.57
CA THR A 309 15.28 -4.46 -10.34
C THR A 309 15.02 -3.00 -10.01
N ILE A 310 15.54 -2.53 -8.86
CA ILE A 310 15.33 -1.21 -8.27
C ILE A 310 16.61 -0.58 -7.68
N PRO A 311 17.81 -0.71 -8.28
CA PRO A 311 19.06 -0.24 -7.68
C PRO A 311 19.08 1.26 -7.34
N THR A 312 18.32 2.11 -8.05
CA THR A 312 18.28 3.56 -7.76
C THR A 312 16.95 4.08 -7.20
N LEU A 313 15.93 3.23 -7.01
CA LEU A 313 14.60 3.64 -6.54
C LEU A 313 14.66 4.36 -5.18
N TRP A 314 15.47 3.85 -4.24
CA TRP A 314 15.60 4.47 -2.93
C TRP A 314 16.27 5.84 -3.01
N ASN A 315 17.31 5.99 -3.84
CA ASN A 315 17.99 7.27 -4.01
C ASN A 315 17.03 8.33 -4.59
N ALA A 316 16.26 7.98 -5.62
CA ALA A 316 15.23 8.85 -6.17
C ALA A 316 14.17 9.21 -5.11
N THR A 317 13.79 8.26 -4.26
CA THR A 317 12.87 8.52 -3.14
C THR A 317 13.46 9.51 -2.13
N ILE A 318 14.74 9.38 -1.79
CA ILE A 318 15.40 10.31 -0.87
C ILE A 318 15.51 11.71 -1.47
N ASP A 319 15.79 11.81 -2.76
CA ASP A 319 15.81 13.09 -3.47
C ASP A 319 14.43 13.74 -3.49
N PHE A 320 13.35 12.96 -3.68
CA PHE A 320 11.99 13.43 -3.50
C PHE A 320 11.75 13.94 -2.07
N ALA A 321 12.09 13.16 -1.04
CA ALA A 321 11.86 13.51 0.35
C ALA A 321 12.59 14.81 0.75
N LYS A 322 13.81 15.01 0.23
CA LYS A 322 14.58 16.25 0.39
C LYS A 322 13.93 17.44 -0.30
N LYS A 323 13.38 17.25 -1.51
CA LYS A 323 12.75 18.30 -2.31
C LYS A 323 11.35 18.67 -1.83
N TYR A 324 10.60 17.71 -1.30
CA TYR A 324 9.20 17.88 -0.87
C TYR A 324 8.95 17.34 0.55
N PRO A 325 9.65 17.87 1.57
CA PRO A 325 9.53 17.39 2.95
C PRO A 325 8.11 17.52 3.52
N GLN A 326 7.28 18.41 2.97
CA GLN A 326 5.89 18.61 3.40
C GLN A 326 4.97 17.42 3.12
N TYR A 327 5.35 16.50 2.24
CA TYR A 327 4.59 15.28 1.95
C TYR A 327 5.06 14.07 2.78
N ILE A 328 6.15 14.23 3.54
CA ILE A 328 6.75 13.13 4.28
C ILE A 328 6.23 13.13 5.71
N TYR A 329 5.66 12.00 6.11
CA TYR A 329 5.27 11.76 7.49
C TYR A 329 6.52 11.75 8.37
N PRO A 330 6.60 12.56 9.44
CA PRO A 330 7.84 12.69 10.19
C PRO A 330 8.25 11.36 10.84
N ARG A 331 9.41 10.84 10.41
CA ARG A 331 9.96 9.55 10.85
C ARG A 331 10.22 9.46 12.36
N THR A 332 10.38 10.60 13.04
CA THR A 332 10.58 10.68 14.49
C THR A 332 9.31 10.40 15.30
N ARG A 333 8.15 10.32 14.64
CA ARG A 333 6.89 10.01 15.30
C ARG A 333 6.81 8.51 15.64
N PRO A 334 6.24 8.16 16.81
CA PRO A 334 6.13 6.77 17.24
C PRO A 334 5.21 5.93 16.35
N ASP A 335 4.28 6.57 15.64
CA ASP A 335 3.34 5.95 14.69
C ASP A 335 3.81 6.03 13.23
N SER A 336 5.11 6.25 13.00
CA SER A 336 5.74 6.17 11.68
C SER A 336 5.80 4.74 11.17
N LEU A 337 5.68 4.58 9.85
CA LEU A 337 5.84 3.30 9.15
C LEU A 337 7.25 3.11 8.55
N LEU A 338 8.18 4.08 8.69
CA LEU A 338 9.50 4.01 8.05
C LEU A 338 10.26 2.72 8.38
N ASN A 339 10.14 2.22 9.61
CA ASN A 339 10.83 1.01 10.05
C ASN A 339 10.37 -0.27 9.32
N PHE A 340 9.23 -0.23 8.63
CA PHE A 340 8.81 -1.33 7.76
C PHE A 340 9.73 -1.45 6.54
N ILE A 341 10.14 -0.32 5.96
CA ILE A 341 10.93 -0.27 4.71
C ILE A 341 12.42 0.02 4.95
N SER A 342 12.83 0.31 6.19
CA SER A 342 14.22 0.64 6.49
C SER A 342 14.62 0.25 7.90
N ASP A 343 15.70 -0.53 8.03
CA ASP A 343 16.23 -1.00 9.31
C ASP A 343 17.20 0.00 9.95
N ASP A 344 17.56 1.04 9.21
CA ASP A 344 18.56 2.04 9.57
C ASP A 344 17.97 3.46 9.48
N ASN A 345 16.68 3.60 9.84
CA ASN A 345 16.02 4.91 9.95
C ASN A 345 16.02 5.68 8.62
N GLY A 346 16.02 5.01 7.48
CA GLY A 346 15.94 5.61 6.15
C GLY A 346 17.28 5.82 5.45
N TRP A 347 18.40 5.31 5.98
CA TRP A 347 19.68 5.33 5.26
C TRP A 347 19.62 4.46 4.01
N SER A 348 19.04 3.29 4.14
CA SER A 348 18.88 2.33 3.05
C SER A 348 17.47 1.75 3.02
N TYR A 349 17.06 1.31 1.84
CA TYR A 349 15.86 0.50 1.68
C TYR A 349 16.18 -0.96 2.00
N ASN A 350 15.38 -1.57 2.87
CA ASN A 350 15.52 -2.98 3.23
C ASN A 350 14.83 -3.93 2.21
N MET A 351 14.26 -3.39 1.13
CA MET A 351 13.51 -4.06 0.07
C MET A 351 12.09 -4.52 0.44
N CYS A 352 11.64 -4.33 1.68
CA CYS A 352 10.29 -4.74 2.09
C CYS A 352 9.19 -3.89 1.44
N HIS A 353 8.20 -4.57 0.87
CA HIS A 353 7.03 -3.95 0.28
C HIS A 353 5.78 -4.82 0.49
N PHE A 354 4.62 -4.18 0.44
CA PHE A 354 3.32 -4.83 0.30
C PHE A 354 3.14 -5.31 -1.13
N TRP A 355 2.61 -6.51 -1.33
CA TRP A 355 2.49 -7.13 -2.64
C TRP A 355 1.20 -6.68 -3.34
N SER A 356 1.34 -5.72 -4.25
CA SER A 356 0.23 -4.93 -4.80
C SER A 356 -0.79 -5.69 -5.65
N ASN A 357 -0.57 -6.96 -6.03
CA ASN A 357 -1.62 -7.74 -6.71
C ASN A 357 -2.86 -7.95 -5.83
N PHE A 358 -2.70 -7.89 -4.50
CA PHE A 358 -3.78 -7.63 -3.58
C PHE A 358 -3.54 -6.27 -2.93
N GLU A 359 -4.44 -5.32 -3.17
CA GLU A 359 -4.52 -4.10 -2.37
C GLU A 359 -5.95 -3.59 -2.32
N ILE A 360 -6.39 -3.17 -1.13
CA ILE A 360 -7.62 -2.39 -0.96
C ILE A 360 -7.19 -1.01 -0.50
N ALA A 361 -7.42 0.02 -1.29
CA ALA A 361 -6.86 1.33 -1.00
C ALA A 361 -7.77 2.50 -1.37
N SER A 362 -7.53 3.62 -0.70
CA SER A 362 -8.27 4.85 -0.87
C SER A 362 -7.81 5.58 -2.13
N LEU A 363 -8.74 5.81 -3.07
CA LEU A 363 -8.46 6.61 -4.26
C LEU A 363 -8.12 8.05 -3.90
N LYS A 364 -8.69 8.59 -2.81
CA LYS A 364 -8.32 9.92 -2.32
C LYS A 364 -6.84 10.02 -1.94
N TYR A 365 -6.28 8.97 -1.34
CA TYR A 365 -4.85 8.92 -1.02
C TYR A 365 -4.00 8.76 -2.29
N MET A 366 -4.34 7.82 -3.16
CA MET A 366 -3.62 7.58 -4.42
C MET A 366 -3.68 8.79 -5.38
N ARG A 367 -4.74 9.60 -5.31
CA ARG A 367 -4.90 10.86 -6.06
C ARG A 367 -4.37 12.09 -5.31
N SER A 368 -3.85 11.93 -4.11
CA SER A 368 -3.34 13.05 -3.32
C SER A 368 -2.16 13.71 -4.01
N GLU A 369 -2.01 15.02 -3.82
CA GLU A 369 -0.89 15.76 -4.42
C GLU A 369 0.48 15.22 -3.98
N GLY A 370 0.59 14.70 -2.75
CA GLY A 370 1.84 14.10 -2.26
C GLY A 370 2.23 12.85 -3.05
N TYR A 371 1.30 11.90 -3.20
CA TYR A 371 1.53 10.68 -3.98
C TYR A 371 1.77 11.00 -5.46
N GLN A 372 0.95 11.88 -6.05
CA GLN A 372 1.08 12.24 -7.46
C GLN A 372 2.39 12.99 -7.76
N ALA A 373 2.86 13.84 -6.84
CA ALA A 373 4.18 14.46 -6.95
C ALA A 373 5.32 13.44 -6.83
N TYR A 374 5.17 12.42 -5.99
CA TYR A 374 6.14 11.33 -5.86
C TYR A 374 6.21 10.50 -7.14
N PHE A 375 5.07 10.05 -7.66
CA PHE A 375 4.99 9.34 -8.93
C PHE A 375 5.64 10.13 -10.06
N ARG A 376 5.28 11.42 -10.24
CA ARG A 376 5.89 12.27 -11.28
C ARG A 376 7.41 12.37 -11.13
N HIS A 377 7.91 12.50 -9.91
CA HIS A 377 9.35 12.54 -9.66
C HIS A 377 10.06 11.24 -10.06
N LEU A 378 9.45 10.09 -9.75
CA LEU A 378 9.97 8.78 -10.17
C LEU A 378 9.87 8.57 -11.68
N ASP A 379 8.78 9.01 -12.29
CA ASP A 379 8.56 8.90 -13.73
C ASP A 379 9.58 9.73 -14.53
N GLU A 380 9.88 10.95 -14.08
CA GLU A 380 10.96 11.80 -14.60
C GLU A 380 12.36 11.17 -14.43
N ALA A 381 12.58 10.41 -13.36
CA ALA A 381 13.84 9.69 -13.13
C ALA A 381 14.05 8.50 -14.10
N GLY A 382 12.96 7.99 -14.71
CA GLY A 382 13.01 6.99 -15.78
C GLY A 382 13.27 5.55 -15.33
N GLY A 383 13.34 5.28 -14.03
CA GLY A 383 13.65 3.94 -13.50
C GLY A 383 12.62 2.85 -13.85
N PHE A 384 11.38 3.21 -14.20
CA PHE A 384 10.43 2.26 -14.79
C PHE A 384 10.95 1.63 -16.09
N PHE A 385 11.74 2.35 -16.88
CA PHE A 385 12.21 1.93 -18.20
C PHE A 385 13.70 1.60 -18.26
N TYR A 386 14.54 2.34 -17.56
CA TYR A 386 15.98 2.09 -17.47
C TYR A 386 16.33 0.99 -16.46
N GLU A 387 15.46 0.77 -15.47
CA GLU A 387 15.53 -0.36 -14.54
C GLU A 387 14.29 -1.25 -14.75
N ARG A 388 13.67 -1.74 -13.66
CA ARG A 388 12.41 -2.48 -13.70
C ARG A 388 11.59 -2.21 -12.44
N TRP A 389 11.42 -0.93 -12.10
CA TRP A 389 10.68 -0.49 -10.91
C TRP A 389 9.25 -1.03 -10.95
N GLY A 390 8.93 -1.92 -10.00
CA GLY A 390 7.59 -2.43 -9.80
C GLY A 390 6.69 -1.41 -9.10
N ASP A 391 5.39 -1.48 -9.36
CA ASP A 391 4.39 -0.70 -8.63
C ASP A 391 4.32 -1.08 -7.15
N ALA A 392 4.56 -2.34 -6.80
CA ALA A 392 4.53 -2.83 -5.43
C ALA A 392 5.52 -2.08 -4.50
N PRO A 393 6.83 -2.00 -4.79
CA PRO A 393 7.75 -1.18 -3.99
C PRO A 393 7.43 0.33 -4.08
N VAL A 394 6.97 0.85 -5.22
CA VAL A 394 6.59 2.28 -5.35
C VAL A 394 5.43 2.64 -4.41
N HIS A 395 4.34 1.86 -4.42
CA HIS A 395 3.19 2.04 -3.53
C HIS A 395 3.61 1.93 -2.08
N SER A 396 4.39 0.91 -1.75
CA SER A 396 4.80 0.61 -0.38
C SER A 396 5.70 1.68 0.22
N ILE A 397 6.65 2.20 -0.57
CA ILE A 397 7.50 3.31 -0.15
C ILE A 397 6.65 4.56 0.08
N ALA A 398 5.72 4.89 -0.83
CA ALA A 398 4.82 6.03 -0.63
C ALA A 398 3.99 5.87 0.65
N VAL A 399 3.37 4.70 0.86
CA VAL A 399 2.60 4.37 2.08
C VAL A 399 3.46 4.56 3.32
N ALA A 400 4.65 3.96 3.38
CA ALA A 400 5.49 4.03 4.57
C ALA A 400 6.09 5.43 4.83
N MET A 401 6.27 6.23 3.77
CA MET A 401 6.83 7.58 3.85
C MET A 401 5.76 8.66 4.13
N MET A 402 4.49 8.43 3.77
CA MET A 402 3.45 9.47 3.80
C MET A 402 2.32 9.19 4.79
N LEU A 403 2.14 7.95 5.24
CA LEU A 403 1.06 7.54 6.13
C LEU A 403 1.56 7.17 7.53
N LYS A 404 0.63 7.15 8.49
CA LYS A 404 0.86 6.63 9.85
C LYS A 404 0.38 5.19 9.96
N GLN A 405 0.81 4.49 11.02
CA GLN A 405 0.44 3.09 11.26
C GLN A 405 -1.07 2.82 11.26
N SER A 406 -1.88 3.75 11.80
CA SER A 406 -3.34 3.58 11.86
C SER A 406 -4.06 3.77 10.51
N ASP A 407 -3.36 4.20 9.47
CA ASP A 407 -3.91 4.33 8.12
C ASP A 407 -3.79 3.02 7.31
N VAL A 408 -3.03 2.04 7.81
CA VAL A 408 -2.70 0.80 7.10
C VAL A 408 -3.27 -0.41 7.81
N HIS A 409 -3.89 -1.32 7.06
CA HIS A 409 -4.50 -2.53 7.59
C HIS A 409 -3.92 -3.79 6.94
N TRP A 410 -3.53 -4.75 7.76
CA TRP A 410 -3.22 -6.09 7.27
C TRP A 410 -4.50 -6.91 7.30
N PHE A 411 -4.99 -7.35 6.15
CA PHE A 411 -6.18 -8.21 6.03
C PHE A 411 -5.82 -9.66 6.36
N TYR A 412 -5.47 -9.87 7.63
CA TYR A 412 -5.02 -11.17 8.15
C TYR A 412 -6.06 -12.28 7.99
N ASP A 413 -7.35 -11.94 7.97
CA ASP A 413 -8.45 -12.89 7.85
C ASP A 413 -8.88 -13.17 6.39
N ILE A 414 -8.24 -12.53 5.40
CA ILE A 414 -8.50 -12.77 3.99
C ILE A 414 -7.44 -13.72 3.42
N GLY A 415 -7.67 -15.03 3.52
CA GLY A 415 -6.81 -16.03 2.90
C GLY A 415 -6.66 -15.79 1.40
N TYR A 416 -5.43 -15.65 0.91
CA TYR A 416 -5.13 -15.16 -0.43
C TYR A 416 -3.91 -15.86 -1.04
N LYS A 417 -3.97 -16.20 -2.33
CA LYS A 417 -2.84 -16.80 -3.05
C LYS A 417 -2.69 -16.21 -4.44
N HIS A 418 -1.44 -15.92 -4.81
CA HIS A 418 -1.03 -15.60 -6.17
C HIS A 418 0.29 -16.33 -6.45
N ASP A 419 0.36 -17.04 -7.58
CA ASP A 419 1.48 -17.94 -7.91
C ASP A 419 1.87 -18.88 -6.74
N ASN A 420 3.12 -18.77 -6.28
CA ASN A 420 3.71 -19.60 -5.24
C ASN A 420 3.57 -19.00 -3.83
N PHE A 421 3.01 -17.80 -3.71
CA PHE A 421 2.90 -17.08 -2.44
C PHE A 421 1.45 -17.15 -1.93
N GLU A 422 1.28 -17.70 -0.74
CA GLU A 422 0.00 -17.90 -0.10
C GLU A 422 0.03 -17.25 1.27
N HIS A 423 -0.94 -16.39 1.56
CA HIS A 423 -1.28 -15.94 2.90
C HIS A 423 -2.45 -16.80 3.39
N CYS A 424 -2.23 -17.53 4.48
CA CYS A 424 -3.26 -18.31 5.15
C CYS A 424 -3.33 -17.89 6.62
N PRO A 425 -4.52 -17.55 7.17
CA PRO A 425 -4.69 -17.38 8.61
C PRO A 425 -4.21 -18.63 9.36
N THR A 426 -3.72 -18.46 10.59
CA THR A 426 -3.02 -19.54 11.32
C THR A 426 -3.72 -20.02 12.59
N GLU A 427 -4.68 -19.28 13.15
CA GLU A 427 -5.39 -19.77 14.34
C GLU A 427 -6.59 -20.65 13.97
N GLU A 428 -6.57 -21.89 14.47
CA GLU A 428 -7.56 -22.95 14.23
C GLU A 428 -9.03 -22.50 14.26
N PRO A 429 -9.50 -21.74 15.27
CA PRO A 429 -10.91 -21.34 15.29
C PRO A 429 -11.34 -20.53 14.07
N TRP A 430 -10.45 -19.71 13.50
CA TRP A 430 -10.75 -18.86 12.35
C TRP A 430 -10.74 -19.63 11.04
N LEU A 431 -9.87 -20.64 10.94
CA LEU A 431 -9.84 -21.56 9.80
C LEU A 431 -11.18 -22.26 9.64
N VAL A 432 -11.71 -22.80 10.73
CA VAL A 432 -12.99 -23.50 10.73
C VAL A 432 -14.13 -22.52 10.46
N GLN A 433 -14.17 -21.40 11.18
CA GLN A 433 -15.25 -20.42 11.06
C GLN A 433 -15.33 -19.83 9.65
N SER A 434 -14.20 -19.39 9.11
CA SER A 434 -14.12 -18.74 7.80
C SER A 434 -13.99 -19.79 6.68
N LYS A 435 -14.24 -21.07 6.96
CA LYS A 435 -14.20 -22.18 5.99
C LYS A 435 -12.95 -22.15 5.10
N CYS A 436 -11.81 -21.86 5.71
CA CYS A 436 -10.53 -21.76 5.02
C CYS A 436 -10.13 -23.13 4.49
N TYR A 437 -9.71 -23.22 3.22
CA TYR A 437 -9.19 -24.47 2.64
C TYR A 437 -7.66 -24.51 2.51
N CYS A 438 -6.98 -23.39 2.74
CA CYS A 438 -5.51 -23.32 2.69
C CYS A 438 -4.87 -24.09 3.85
N ASP A 439 -3.63 -24.51 3.66
CA ASP A 439 -2.80 -25.10 4.72
C ASP A 439 -2.06 -23.97 5.46
N PRO A 440 -2.28 -23.74 6.75
CA PRO A 440 -1.56 -22.72 7.52
C PRO A 440 -0.03 -22.85 7.44
N VAL A 441 0.49 -24.08 7.25
CA VAL A 441 1.92 -24.35 7.13
C VAL A 441 2.50 -23.80 5.83
N THR A 442 1.68 -23.65 4.78
CA THR A 442 2.13 -23.06 3.50
C THR A 442 2.10 -21.53 3.52
N SER A 443 1.65 -20.90 4.62
CA SER A 443 1.62 -19.44 4.72
C SER A 443 3.01 -18.83 4.59
N PHE A 444 3.15 -17.95 3.60
CA PHE A 444 4.36 -17.21 3.30
C PHE A 444 4.73 -16.22 4.40
N ASP A 445 3.79 -15.84 5.28
CA ASP A 445 4.03 -14.85 6.35
C ASP A 445 5.23 -15.16 7.24
N SER A 446 5.51 -16.45 7.45
CA SER A 446 6.62 -16.96 8.25
C SER A 446 7.90 -17.22 7.46
N ASN A 447 7.88 -17.09 6.14
CA ASN A 447 9.05 -17.27 5.27
C ASN A 447 10.12 -16.19 5.56
N ALA A 448 11.40 -16.52 5.40
CA ALA A 448 12.49 -15.57 5.61
C ALA A 448 12.47 -14.37 4.63
N GLY A 449 11.85 -14.52 3.46
CA GLY A 449 11.61 -13.46 2.50
C GLY A 449 10.36 -12.62 2.77
N SER A 450 9.51 -13.02 3.72
CA SER A 450 8.35 -12.24 4.15
C SER A 450 8.75 -11.04 4.99
N CYS A 451 7.99 -9.96 4.82
CA CYS A 451 8.08 -8.74 5.61
C CYS A 451 6.89 -8.56 6.57
N THR A 452 5.97 -9.53 6.65
CA THR A 452 4.80 -9.49 7.53
C THR A 452 5.20 -9.34 9.01
N ASN A 453 6.19 -10.12 9.49
CA ASN A 453 6.68 -10.00 10.86
C ASN A 453 7.33 -8.64 11.16
N LEU A 454 8.03 -8.06 10.17
CA LEU A 454 8.61 -6.73 10.31
C LEU A 454 7.51 -5.65 10.36
N TYR A 455 6.45 -5.80 9.56
CA TYR A 455 5.27 -4.94 9.64
C TYR A 455 4.64 -5.01 11.04
N LEU A 456 4.33 -6.20 11.55
CA LEU A 456 3.75 -6.40 12.89
C LEU A 456 4.59 -5.78 14.00
N LYS A 457 5.92 -5.93 13.92
CA LYS A 457 6.87 -5.28 14.83
C LYS A 457 6.81 -3.75 14.72
N THR A 458 6.71 -3.23 13.50
CA THR A 458 6.63 -1.78 13.23
C THR A 458 5.38 -1.16 13.82
N VAL A 459 4.23 -1.83 13.69
CA VAL A 459 2.93 -1.37 14.22
C VAL A 459 2.68 -1.79 15.67
N ASN A 460 3.65 -2.45 16.32
CA ASN A 460 3.54 -2.99 17.68
C ASN A 460 2.22 -3.76 17.92
N SER A 461 1.87 -4.67 17.00
CA SER A 461 0.62 -5.43 17.02
C SER A 461 0.86 -6.92 16.75
N THR A 462 -0.11 -7.75 17.08
CA THR A 462 -0.15 -9.18 16.76
C THR A 462 -1.19 -9.48 15.69
N ALA A 463 -1.12 -10.64 15.04
CA ALA A 463 -2.10 -11.05 14.01
C ALA A 463 -3.55 -10.93 14.51
N SER A 464 -3.80 -11.33 15.76
CA SER A 464 -5.11 -11.22 16.41
C SER A 464 -5.68 -9.79 16.53
N ASN A 465 -4.85 -8.74 16.44
CA ASN A 465 -5.33 -7.36 16.40
C ASN A 465 -5.96 -6.98 15.05
N PHE A 466 -5.65 -7.73 14.00
CA PHE A 466 -6.12 -7.49 12.64
C PHE A 466 -7.35 -8.33 12.27
N ILE A 467 -7.75 -9.26 13.13
CA ILE A 467 -8.94 -10.08 12.91
C ILE A 467 -10.19 -9.21 13.00
N VAL A 468 -10.98 -9.24 11.94
CA VAL A 468 -12.27 -8.54 11.85
C VAL A 468 -13.42 -9.52 12.03
N THR A 469 -13.29 -10.74 11.49
CA THR A 469 -14.25 -11.82 11.73
C THR A 469 -14.41 -12.11 13.22
N ARG A 470 -15.63 -12.43 13.66
CA ARG A 470 -15.91 -12.75 15.07
C ARG A 470 -16.39 -14.17 15.18
N GLN A 471 -15.75 -14.98 16.03
CA GLN A 471 -16.27 -16.27 16.47
C GLN A 471 -17.71 -16.07 16.91
N ASP A 472 -18.61 -16.84 16.30
CA ASP A 472 -19.98 -16.90 16.74
C ASP A 472 -19.99 -17.21 18.23
N LYS A 473 -20.83 -16.47 18.96
CA LYS A 473 -21.02 -16.66 20.40
C LYS A 473 -21.77 -17.98 20.59
N GLU A 474 -21.06 -19.10 20.59
CA GLU A 474 -21.52 -20.34 21.22
C GLU A 474 -20.70 -20.64 22.47
#